data_AF-A0A6A2XKT5-F1
#
_entry.id   AF-A0A6A2XKT5-F1
#
_cell.length_a   1.000
_cell.length_b   1.000
_cell.length_c   1.000
_cell.angle_alpha   90.00
_cell.angle_beta   90.00
_cell.angle_gamma   90.00
#
_symmetry.space_group_name_H-M   'P 1'
#
loop_
_entity.id
_entity.type
_entity.pdbx_description
1 polymer ?
#
loop_
_entity_poly.entity_id
_entity_poly.type
_entity_poly.pdbx_seq_one_letter_code
_entity_poly.pdbx_strand_id
1 'polypeptide(L)'
;MQKFDADSTSLDVLSWSKLHPCYLNRQIIILMSTIGVKDSVFEMKQKEFLAQLDAILVDPEKAREAMDRICHGELVKILREMILCGYKPDSEPFLSMMLRTIRASKLLDLRTRTRILIEKGGILMGCLDETGTLEYGQVFVQYSDSKSRQSSSETLLTFNDRQSNRNCHIIEGKVAIAKNPCLQPGDLRVQQAVDVVVLHHMVDCIVFPQKGPSDLDGDLYFVSWDEDLIPPCNFVPMDYRAEPTKLLDRDVTMEEPSMEMSEQCIALAKLSSKAADFPKTGIPANIPSRLRISEYPDFMEKPDRLTYESQSVIVGSTMR
;
A
#
# COMPACT_ATOMS: atom_id res chain seq x y z
N MET A 1 -15.65 -13.66 14.53
CA MET A 1 -14.64 -13.41 15.59
C MET A 1 -15.36 -12.88 16.83
N GLN A 2 -15.25 -13.57 17.97
CA GLN A 2 -15.88 -13.16 19.24
C GLN A 2 -14.79 -12.57 20.14
N LYS A 3 -14.88 -11.26 20.44
CA LYS A 3 -13.91 -10.59 21.34
C LYS A 3 -14.37 -10.59 22.80
N PHE A 4 -15.68 -10.55 23.04
CA PHE A 4 -16.34 -10.64 24.35
C PHE A 4 -17.78 -11.13 24.17
N ASP A 5 -18.40 -11.59 25.25
CA ASP A 5 -19.78 -12.07 25.24
C ASP A 5 -20.76 -10.88 25.17
N ALA A 6 -21.68 -10.93 24.21
CA ALA A 6 -22.70 -9.91 24.02
C ALA A 6 -23.97 -10.53 23.41
N ASP A 7 -25.13 -10.01 23.78
CA ASP A 7 -26.44 -10.48 23.30
C ASP A 7 -26.88 -9.84 21.97
N SER A 8 -26.03 -9.00 21.36
CA SER A 8 -26.37 -8.32 20.11
C SER A 8 -26.27 -9.25 18.91
N THR A 9 -27.28 -9.19 18.03
CA THR A 9 -27.29 -9.87 16.73
C THR A 9 -27.26 -8.90 15.55
N SER A 10 -27.00 -7.61 15.79
CA SER A 10 -26.91 -6.61 14.73
C SER A 10 -25.68 -6.83 13.85
N LEU A 11 -25.81 -6.58 12.55
CA LEU A 11 -24.69 -6.50 11.62
C LEU A 11 -24.39 -5.04 11.32
N ASP A 12 -23.25 -4.57 11.81
CA ASP A 12 -22.78 -3.21 11.58
C ASP A 12 -21.61 -3.22 10.59
N VAL A 13 -21.79 -2.60 9.42
CA VAL A 13 -20.81 -2.59 8.33
C VAL A 13 -19.93 -1.34 8.42
N LEU A 14 -18.64 -1.53 8.70
CA LEU A 14 -17.66 -0.42 8.78
C LEU A 14 -17.08 -0.03 7.42
N SER A 15 -16.86 -1.01 6.55
CA SER A 15 -16.26 -0.84 5.23
C SER A 15 -16.60 -2.01 4.31
N TRP A 16 -16.30 -1.88 3.03
CA TRP A 16 -16.47 -2.92 2.01
C TRP A 16 -15.28 -2.92 1.05
N SER A 17 -15.11 -4.01 0.30
CA SER A 17 -14.03 -4.16 -0.66
C SER A 17 -14.13 -3.10 -1.77
N LYS A 18 -12.99 -2.45 -2.06
CA LYS A 18 -12.84 -1.49 -3.15
C LYS A 18 -11.37 -1.38 -3.52
N LEU A 19 -11.11 -1.23 -4.82
CA LEU A 19 -9.78 -0.93 -5.33
C LEU A 19 -9.43 0.50 -4.94
N HIS A 20 -8.43 0.63 -4.09
CA HIS A 20 -7.83 1.91 -3.72
C HIS A 20 -6.54 2.16 -4.53
N PRO A 21 -6.25 3.42 -4.90
CA PRO A 21 -5.01 3.76 -5.60
C PRO A 21 -3.77 3.35 -4.81
N CYS A 22 -2.82 2.75 -5.51
CA CYS A 22 -1.59 2.21 -4.95
C CYS A 22 -0.48 3.25 -4.97
N TYR A 23 0.12 3.52 -3.81
CA TYR A 23 1.24 4.44 -3.72
C TYR A 23 2.44 3.73 -3.10
N LEU A 24 3.60 3.85 -3.76
CA LEU A 24 4.86 3.67 -3.04
C LEU A 24 4.96 4.76 -1.97
N ASN A 25 5.57 4.38 -0.85
CA ASN A 25 5.92 5.28 0.22
C ASN A 25 7.36 4.96 0.66
N ARG A 26 7.93 5.79 1.53
CA ARG A 26 9.32 5.62 1.99
C ARG A 26 9.60 4.23 2.57
N GLN A 27 8.68 3.66 3.37
CA GLN A 27 8.87 2.33 3.98
C GLN A 27 8.95 1.23 2.91
N ILE A 28 8.00 1.23 1.97
CA ILE A 28 7.97 0.24 0.88
C ILE A 28 9.21 0.36 0.00
N ILE A 29 9.63 1.59 -0.34
CA ILE A 29 10.82 1.83 -1.17
C ILE A 29 12.09 1.33 -0.47
N ILE A 30 12.26 1.64 0.82
CA ILE A 30 13.39 1.13 1.62
C ILE A 30 13.44 -0.39 1.57
N LEU A 31 12.31 -1.05 1.80
CA LEU A 31 12.25 -2.51 1.82
C LEU A 31 12.53 -3.09 0.44
N MET A 32 11.88 -2.58 -0.62
CA MET A 32 12.08 -3.02 -2.00
C MET A 32 13.55 -2.86 -2.43
N SER A 33 14.19 -1.73 -2.10
CA SER A 33 15.62 -1.50 -2.36
C SER A 33 16.50 -2.52 -1.60
N THR A 34 16.21 -2.74 -0.31
CA THR A 34 16.93 -3.72 0.54
C THR A 34 16.87 -5.14 -0.02
N ILE A 35 15.75 -5.54 -0.62
CA ILE A 35 15.55 -6.89 -1.18
C ILE A 35 15.92 -7.00 -2.66
N GLY A 36 16.53 -5.95 -3.23
CA GLY A 36 17.21 -5.99 -4.53
C GLY A 36 16.47 -5.35 -5.72
N VAL A 37 15.38 -4.61 -5.49
CA VAL A 37 14.80 -3.75 -6.54
C VAL A 37 15.76 -2.58 -6.77
N LYS A 38 16.19 -2.39 -8.02
CA LYS A 38 17.16 -1.34 -8.35
C LYS A 38 16.55 0.04 -8.14
N ASP A 39 17.34 0.93 -7.56
CA ASP A 39 16.88 2.28 -7.28
C ASP A 39 16.45 3.09 -8.53
N SER A 40 17.05 2.79 -9.69
CA SER A 40 16.66 3.36 -10.99
C SER A 40 15.20 3.11 -11.35
N VAL A 41 14.60 2.02 -10.84
CA VAL A 41 13.17 1.73 -11.04
C VAL A 41 12.32 2.78 -10.32
N PHE A 42 12.65 3.12 -9.08
CA PHE A 42 11.88 4.12 -8.33
C PHE A 42 11.99 5.50 -8.97
N GLU A 43 13.18 5.88 -9.44
CA GLU A 43 13.38 7.13 -10.19
C GLU A 43 12.53 7.16 -11.47
N MET A 44 12.46 6.04 -12.19
CA MET A 44 11.62 5.90 -13.38
C MET A 44 10.14 6.06 -13.05
N LYS A 45 9.62 5.35 -12.04
CA LYS A 45 8.21 5.47 -11.60
C LYS A 45 7.89 6.88 -11.10
N GLN A 46 8.85 7.55 -10.44
CA GLN A 46 8.69 8.95 -10.05
C GLN A 46 8.57 9.89 -11.25
N LYS A 47 9.43 9.72 -12.27
CA LYS A 47 9.38 10.51 -13.51
C LYS A 47 8.09 10.28 -14.29
N GLU A 48 7.64 9.04 -14.38
CA GLU A 48 6.34 8.68 -14.98
C GLU A 48 5.20 9.38 -14.24
N PHE A 49 5.19 9.34 -12.91
CA PHE A 49 4.17 10.01 -12.11
C PHE A 49 4.19 11.54 -12.30
N LEU A 50 5.36 12.16 -12.36
CA LEU A 50 5.49 13.60 -12.64
C LEU A 50 4.97 13.97 -14.04
N ALA A 51 5.32 13.19 -15.06
CA ALA A 51 4.84 13.39 -16.42
C ALA A 51 3.31 13.27 -16.50
N GLN A 52 2.70 12.35 -15.76
CA GLN A 52 1.25 12.25 -15.64
C GLN A 52 0.64 13.49 -15.00
N LEU A 53 1.23 14.00 -13.91
CA LEU A 53 0.76 15.22 -13.25
C LEU A 53 0.83 16.45 -14.15
N ASP A 54 1.85 16.54 -15.00
CA ASP A 54 2.00 17.62 -15.97
C ASP A 54 0.97 17.50 -17.11
N ALA A 55 0.72 16.28 -17.58
CA ALA A 55 -0.26 16.00 -18.63
C ALA A 55 -1.69 16.40 -18.22
N ILE A 56 -2.05 16.33 -16.94
CA ILE A 56 -3.36 16.79 -16.42
C ILE A 56 -3.64 18.25 -16.78
N LEU A 57 -2.62 19.09 -16.93
CA LEU A 57 -2.81 20.51 -17.22
C LEU A 57 -3.03 20.83 -18.70
N VAL A 58 -2.83 19.86 -19.60
CA VAL A 58 -2.81 20.09 -21.04
C VAL A 58 -3.78 19.16 -21.77
N ASP A 59 -3.76 17.87 -21.44
CA ASP A 59 -4.55 16.85 -22.12
C ASP A 59 -5.87 16.58 -21.35
N PRO A 60 -7.04 16.89 -21.93
CA PRO A 60 -8.34 16.64 -21.33
C PRO A 60 -8.56 15.16 -20.96
N GLU A 61 -8.10 14.21 -21.80
CA GLU A 61 -8.29 12.79 -21.52
C GLU A 61 -7.43 12.34 -20.34
N LYS A 62 -6.19 12.82 -20.24
CA LYS A 62 -5.33 12.55 -19.07
C LYS A 62 -5.85 13.21 -17.80
N ALA A 63 -6.40 14.41 -17.92
CA ALA A 63 -7.08 15.07 -16.81
C ALA A 63 -8.28 14.26 -16.32
N ARG A 64 -9.10 13.74 -17.23
CA ARG A 64 -10.26 12.89 -16.92
C ARG A 64 -9.82 11.60 -16.22
N GLU A 65 -8.85 10.89 -16.81
CA GLU A 65 -8.29 9.65 -16.27
C GLU A 65 -7.71 9.85 -14.86
N ALA A 66 -7.08 11.00 -14.62
CA ALA A 66 -6.58 11.39 -13.31
C ALA A 66 -7.71 11.72 -12.33
N MET A 67 -8.79 12.40 -12.75
CA MET A 67 -9.94 12.67 -11.86
C MET A 67 -10.61 11.37 -11.39
N ASP A 68 -10.69 10.34 -12.25
CA ASP A 68 -11.24 9.03 -11.89
C ASP A 68 -10.38 8.29 -10.84
N ARG A 69 -9.08 8.59 -10.77
CA ARG A 69 -8.11 7.91 -9.89
C ARG A 69 -7.76 8.66 -8.61
N ILE A 70 -7.62 9.98 -8.69
CA ILE A 70 -6.88 10.77 -7.70
C ILE A 70 -7.77 11.23 -6.55
N CYS A 71 -9.07 11.41 -6.79
CA CYS A 71 -9.93 12.08 -5.83
C CYS A 71 -11.34 11.49 -5.73
N HIS A 72 -11.86 11.50 -4.50
CA HIS A 72 -13.26 11.30 -4.20
C HIS A 72 -13.82 12.62 -3.66
N GLY A 73 -15.02 13.02 -4.10
CA GLY A 73 -15.67 14.25 -3.65
C GLY A 73 -16.44 14.96 -4.75
N GLU A 74 -17.34 15.86 -4.36
CA GLU A 74 -18.24 16.57 -5.28
C GLU A 74 -17.49 17.47 -6.27
N LEU A 75 -16.44 18.16 -5.82
CA LEU A 75 -15.63 19.02 -6.68
C LEU A 75 -15.00 18.26 -7.85
N VAL A 76 -14.54 17.03 -7.62
CA VAL A 76 -13.89 16.24 -8.68
C VAL A 76 -14.90 15.72 -9.68
N LYS A 77 -16.12 15.42 -9.22
CA LYS A 77 -17.24 15.13 -10.13
C LYS A 77 -17.51 16.34 -11.03
N ILE A 78 -17.58 17.55 -10.48
CA ILE A 78 -17.79 18.78 -11.26
C ILE A 78 -16.67 18.96 -12.30
N LEU A 79 -15.40 18.88 -11.89
CA LEU A 79 -14.27 19.03 -12.82
C LEU A 79 -14.28 17.98 -13.94
N ARG A 80 -14.65 16.74 -13.60
CA ARG A 80 -14.82 15.67 -14.59
C ARG A 80 -15.94 15.99 -15.58
N GLU A 81 -17.11 16.42 -15.11
CA GLU A 81 -18.21 16.81 -15.99
C GLU A 81 -17.85 18.00 -16.89
N MET A 82 -17.09 18.97 -16.38
CA MET A 82 -16.57 20.05 -17.21
C MET A 82 -15.69 19.52 -18.34
N ILE A 83 -14.77 18.59 -18.05
CA ILE A 83 -13.93 17.99 -19.09
C ILE A 83 -14.80 17.24 -20.12
N LEU A 84 -15.83 16.50 -19.67
CA LEU A 84 -16.76 15.79 -20.57
C LEU A 84 -17.59 16.71 -21.46
N CYS A 85 -17.93 17.90 -20.96
CA CYS A 85 -18.59 18.95 -21.75
C CYS A 85 -17.65 19.65 -22.74
N GLY A 86 -16.38 19.23 -22.82
CA GLY A 86 -15.40 19.76 -23.78
C GLY A 86 -14.63 20.99 -23.30
N TYR A 87 -14.73 21.35 -22.01
CA TYR A 87 -13.90 22.41 -21.44
C TYR A 87 -12.44 21.97 -21.38
N LYS A 88 -11.55 22.81 -21.89
CA LYS A 88 -10.12 22.50 -21.97
C LYS A 88 -9.37 22.95 -20.70
N PRO A 89 -8.46 22.11 -20.15
CA PRO A 89 -7.63 22.44 -18.99
C PRO A 89 -6.80 23.71 -19.10
N ASP A 90 -6.40 24.09 -20.31
CA ASP A 90 -5.52 25.24 -20.59
C ASP A 90 -6.29 26.53 -20.91
N SER A 91 -7.57 26.42 -21.22
CA SER A 91 -8.38 27.51 -21.76
C SER A 91 -9.43 28.01 -20.76
N GLU A 92 -10.02 27.12 -19.96
CA GLU A 92 -11.04 27.49 -18.98
C GLU A 92 -10.37 27.85 -17.63
N PRO A 93 -10.47 29.12 -17.16
CA PRO A 93 -9.72 29.59 -15.99
C PRO A 93 -9.99 28.82 -14.70
N PHE A 94 -11.24 28.45 -14.41
CA PHE A 94 -11.58 27.75 -13.18
C PHE A 94 -11.01 26.33 -13.16
N LEU A 95 -11.23 25.55 -14.22
CA LEU A 95 -10.70 24.22 -14.45
C LEU A 95 -9.17 24.23 -14.38
N SER A 96 -8.52 25.18 -15.07
CA SER A 96 -7.06 25.30 -15.05
C SER A 96 -6.53 25.54 -13.64
N MET A 97 -7.15 26.47 -12.90
CA MET A 97 -6.77 26.77 -11.52
C MET A 97 -6.95 25.55 -10.61
N MET A 98 -8.06 24.83 -10.74
CA MET A 98 -8.36 23.65 -9.93
C MET A 98 -7.40 22.50 -10.23
N LEU A 99 -7.11 22.22 -11.49
CA LEU A 99 -6.16 21.19 -11.90
C LEU A 99 -4.73 21.52 -11.44
N ARG A 100 -4.32 22.79 -11.49
CA ARG A 100 -3.04 23.27 -10.92
C ARG A 100 -2.97 23.05 -9.42
N THR A 101 -4.06 23.32 -8.69
CA THR A 101 -4.13 23.08 -7.24
C THR A 101 -4.02 21.59 -6.92
N ILE A 102 -4.70 20.72 -7.68
CA ILE A 102 -4.58 19.26 -7.52
C ILE A 102 -3.14 18.81 -7.77
N ARG A 103 -2.52 19.27 -8.87
CA ARG A 103 -1.11 18.99 -9.18
C ARG A 103 -0.19 19.44 -8.04
N ALA A 104 -0.36 20.67 -7.54
CA ALA A 104 0.45 21.20 -6.45
C ALA A 104 0.31 20.37 -5.17
N SER A 105 -0.91 19.94 -4.83
CA SER A 105 -1.16 19.04 -3.69
C SER A 105 -0.43 17.69 -3.86
N LYS A 106 -0.44 17.11 -5.07
CA LYS A 106 0.23 15.83 -5.33
C LYS A 106 1.76 15.96 -5.36
N LEU A 107 2.29 17.07 -5.85
CA LEU A 107 3.72 17.38 -5.76
C LEU A 107 4.17 17.56 -4.30
N LEU A 108 3.34 18.17 -3.46
CA LEU A 108 3.60 18.28 -2.03
C LEU A 108 3.61 16.91 -1.34
N ASP A 109 2.66 16.04 -1.67
CA ASP A 109 2.61 14.65 -1.19
C ASP A 109 3.85 13.85 -1.64
N LEU A 110 4.29 14.04 -2.89
CA LEU A 110 5.51 13.44 -3.41
C LEU A 110 6.75 13.92 -2.64
N ARG A 111 6.87 15.23 -2.40
CA ARG A 111 7.99 15.82 -1.66
C ARG A 111 8.03 15.35 -0.20
N THR A 112 6.92 15.47 0.50
CA THR A 112 6.88 15.31 1.97
C THR A 112 6.75 13.85 2.41
N ARG A 113 6.15 13.00 1.58
CA ARG A 113 5.81 11.61 1.93
C ARG A 113 6.31 10.58 0.92
N THR A 114 6.94 11.02 -0.18
CA THR A 114 7.40 10.15 -1.28
C THR A 114 6.26 9.28 -1.82
N ARG A 115 5.07 9.87 -1.97
CA ARG A 115 3.87 9.18 -2.49
C ARG A 115 3.91 9.12 -4.01
N ILE A 116 4.47 8.05 -4.55
CA ILE A 116 4.53 7.80 -6.01
C ILE A 116 3.38 6.86 -6.38
N LEU A 117 2.47 7.29 -7.26
CA LEU A 117 1.36 6.46 -7.74
C LEU A 117 1.89 5.35 -8.65
N ILE A 118 1.43 4.11 -8.42
CA ILE A 118 1.73 2.96 -9.27
C ILE A 118 0.46 2.52 -9.99
N GLU A 119 0.51 2.47 -11.33
CA GLU A 119 -0.65 2.09 -12.15
C GLU A 119 -0.98 0.60 -12.05
N LYS A 120 0.05 -0.25 -12.05
CA LYS A 120 -0.05 -1.70 -11.93
C LYS A 120 -0.05 -2.15 -10.47
N GLY A 121 -0.99 -1.59 -9.69
CA GLY A 121 -1.13 -1.94 -8.29
C GLY A 121 -2.42 -1.43 -7.67
N GLY A 122 -2.76 -1.97 -6.49
CA GLY A 122 -3.88 -1.56 -5.67
C GLY A 122 -3.60 -1.66 -4.18
N ILE A 123 -4.31 -0.88 -3.37
CA ILE A 123 -4.51 -1.23 -1.97
C ILE A 123 -5.81 -2.04 -1.87
N LEU A 124 -5.71 -3.30 -1.43
CA LEU A 124 -6.79 -4.28 -1.47
C LEU A 124 -7.06 -4.84 -0.08
N MET A 125 -8.34 -5.12 0.21
CA MET A 125 -8.72 -5.83 1.44
C MET A 125 -8.31 -7.30 1.34
N GLY A 126 -7.71 -7.84 2.41
CA GLY A 126 -7.37 -9.25 2.51
C GLY A 126 -8.58 -10.10 2.88
N CYS A 127 -8.80 -11.16 2.12
CA CYS A 127 -9.87 -12.14 2.34
C CYS A 127 -9.29 -13.56 2.40
N LEU A 128 -9.94 -14.43 3.17
CA LEU A 128 -9.55 -15.84 3.24
C LEU A 128 -10.23 -16.60 2.10
N ASP A 129 -9.51 -17.54 1.50
CA ASP A 129 -10.10 -18.51 0.61
C ASP A 129 -10.91 -19.54 1.41
N GLU A 130 -12.20 -19.30 1.61
CA GLU A 130 -13.11 -20.26 2.26
C GLU A 130 -13.32 -21.55 1.46
N THR A 131 -12.92 -21.59 0.19
CA THR A 131 -13.08 -22.77 -0.69
C THR A 131 -11.95 -23.78 -0.57
N GLY A 132 -10.80 -23.35 -0.02
CA GLY A 132 -9.60 -24.19 0.12
C GLY A 132 -8.95 -24.60 -1.21
N THR A 133 -9.16 -23.81 -2.27
CA THR A 133 -8.64 -24.08 -3.62
C THR A 133 -7.22 -23.54 -3.84
N LEU A 134 -6.84 -22.47 -3.16
CA LEU A 134 -5.50 -21.88 -3.27
C LEU A 134 -4.46 -22.66 -2.46
N GLU A 135 -3.29 -22.88 -3.06
CA GLU A 135 -2.12 -23.47 -2.38
C GLU A 135 -1.26 -22.43 -1.65
N TYR A 136 -0.39 -22.88 -0.75
CA TYR A 136 0.56 -21.98 -0.06
C TYR A 136 1.44 -21.24 -1.09
N GLY A 137 1.47 -19.91 -0.99
CA GLY A 137 2.20 -19.03 -1.91
C GLY A 137 1.42 -18.61 -3.15
N GLN A 138 0.18 -19.08 -3.31
CA GLN A 138 -0.75 -18.59 -4.33
C GLN A 138 -1.71 -17.56 -3.74
N VAL A 139 -2.14 -16.60 -4.56
CA VAL A 139 -3.21 -15.66 -4.23
C VAL A 139 -4.15 -15.52 -5.41
N PHE A 140 -5.38 -15.07 -5.14
CA PHE A 140 -6.30 -14.65 -6.19
C PHE A 140 -6.56 -13.15 -6.06
N VAL A 141 -6.45 -12.41 -7.17
CA VAL A 141 -6.68 -10.97 -7.21
C VAL A 141 -7.52 -10.64 -8.44
N GLN A 142 -8.67 -10.03 -8.20
CA GLN A 142 -9.54 -9.51 -9.24
C GLN A 142 -10.01 -8.12 -8.84
N TYR A 143 -10.00 -7.18 -9.78
CA TYR A 143 -10.48 -5.82 -9.55
C TYR A 143 -11.44 -5.35 -10.64
N SER A 144 -12.34 -4.43 -10.27
CA SER A 144 -13.29 -3.80 -11.20
C SER A 144 -12.64 -2.65 -11.96
N ASP A 145 -12.94 -2.53 -13.26
CA ASP A 145 -12.57 -1.34 -14.04
C ASP A 145 -13.30 -0.11 -13.47
N SER A 146 -12.54 0.97 -13.23
CA SER A 146 -13.04 2.26 -12.77
C SER A 146 -14.16 2.82 -13.65
N LYS A 147 -14.21 2.46 -14.95
CA LYS A 147 -15.28 2.84 -15.87
C LYS A 147 -16.65 2.25 -15.48
N SER A 148 -16.68 1.10 -14.79
CA SER A 148 -17.93 0.45 -14.36
C SER A 148 -18.55 1.07 -13.09
N ARG A 149 -17.75 1.78 -12.28
CA ARG A 149 -18.19 2.35 -10.98
C ARG A 149 -19.09 3.58 -11.10
N GLN A 150 -19.21 4.15 -12.29
CA GLN A 150 -19.89 5.44 -12.51
C GLN A 150 -21.23 5.31 -13.25
N SER A 151 -21.62 4.12 -13.72
CA SER A 151 -23.00 3.90 -14.21
C SER A 151 -24.00 3.73 -13.06
N SER A 152 -23.52 3.50 -11.83
CA SER A 152 -24.32 3.42 -10.61
C SER A 152 -24.44 4.77 -9.93
N SER A 153 -25.03 5.75 -10.63
CA SER A 153 -25.68 6.88 -9.97
C SER A 153 -27.05 6.41 -9.48
N GLU A 154 -27.24 6.32 -8.17
CA GLU A 154 -28.53 6.44 -7.45
C GLU A 154 -29.77 5.70 -7.98
N THR A 155 -29.63 4.60 -8.71
CA THR A 155 -30.75 3.68 -8.88
C THR A 155 -30.60 2.59 -7.84
N LEU A 156 -31.53 2.60 -6.88
CA LEU A 156 -31.78 1.54 -5.91
C LEU A 156 -31.36 0.19 -6.45
N LEU A 157 -30.65 -0.59 -5.62
CA LEU A 157 -30.28 -1.98 -5.84
C LEU A 157 -31.47 -2.79 -6.37
N THR A 158 -31.69 -2.78 -7.69
CA THR A 158 -32.55 -3.72 -8.36
C THR A 158 -31.77 -5.01 -8.40
N PHE A 159 -32.11 -5.91 -7.47
CA PHE A 159 -31.60 -7.27 -7.28
C PHE A 159 -31.76 -8.20 -8.51
N ASN A 160 -31.97 -7.67 -9.71
CA ASN A 160 -32.35 -8.43 -10.90
C ASN A 160 -31.45 -8.26 -12.12
N ASP A 161 -30.33 -7.54 -12.05
CA ASP A 161 -29.39 -7.53 -13.18
C ASP A 161 -28.37 -8.67 -13.06
N ARG A 162 -28.86 -9.88 -13.32
CA ARG A 162 -28.03 -11.04 -13.66
C ARG A 162 -27.41 -10.75 -15.02
N GLN A 163 -26.07 -10.74 -15.10
CA GLN A 163 -25.25 -10.80 -16.34
C GLN A 163 -24.96 -9.50 -17.14
N SER A 164 -25.09 -8.29 -16.58
CA SER A 164 -24.48 -7.10 -17.20
C SER A 164 -23.00 -6.98 -16.84
N ASN A 165 -22.17 -7.73 -17.57
CA ASN A 165 -20.73 -7.53 -17.83
C ASN A 165 -20.00 -6.52 -16.90
N ARG A 166 -19.74 -6.89 -15.64
CA ARG A 166 -18.73 -6.17 -14.84
C ARG A 166 -17.39 -6.45 -15.51
N ASN A 167 -16.83 -5.45 -16.20
CA ASN A 167 -15.46 -5.51 -16.69
C ASN A 167 -14.53 -5.65 -15.48
N CYS A 168 -14.22 -6.88 -15.13
CA CYS A 168 -13.29 -7.25 -14.09
C CYS A 168 -11.99 -7.75 -14.73
N HIS A 169 -10.87 -7.39 -14.11
CA HIS A 169 -9.56 -7.84 -14.53
C HIS A 169 -9.01 -8.80 -13.48
N ILE A 170 -8.65 -9.99 -13.92
CA ILE A 170 -7.99 -11.01 -13.12
C ILE A 170 -6.49 -10.83 -13.31
N ILE A 171 -5.73 -10.85 -12.22
CA ILE A 171 -4.28 -10.76 -12.24
C ILE A 171 -3.70 -12.16 -12.17
N GLU A 172 -2.79 -12.46 -13.10
CA GLU A 172 -1.98 -13.67 -13.13
C GLU A 172 -0.49 -13.28 -13.16
N GLY A 173 0.36 -14.07 -12.49
CA GLY A 173 1.79 -13.80 -12.43
C GLY A 173 2.27 -13.45 -11.03
N LYS A 174 3.53 -13.00 -10.92
CA LYS A 174 4.11 -12.63 -9.64
C LYS A 174 3.54 -11.30 -9.16
N VAL A 175 3.18 -11.24 -7.88
CA VAL A 175 2.69 -10.02 -7.22
C VAL A 175 3.47 -9.75 -5.95
N ALA A 176 3.89 -8.50 -5.75
CA ALA A 176 4.50 -8.02 -4.52
C ALA A 176 3.41 -7.54 -3.57
N ILE A 177 3.40 -8.08 -2.35
CA ILE A 177 2.37 -7.84 -1.34
C ILE A 177 3.05 -7.35 -0.06
N ALA A 178 2.55 -6.27 0.52
CA ALA A 178 2.99 -5.78 1.83
C ALA A 178 1.82 -5.25 2.66
N LYS A 179 1.88 -5.43 3.98
CA LYS A 179 0.96 -4.79 4.93
C LYS A 179 1.66 -3.57 5.53
N ASN A 180 0.99 -2.43 5.57
CA ASN A 180 1.53 -1.24 6.23
C ASN A 180 1.09 -1.21 7.72
N PRO A 181 1.98 -0.82 8.65
CA PRO A 181 3.40 -0.50 8.44
C PRO A 181 4.25 -1.76 8.18
N CYS A 182 5.18 -1.67 7.26
CA CYS A 182 6.18 -2.71 6.96
C CYS A 182 7.55 -2.23 7.45
N LEU A 183 8.20 -3.01 8.30
CA LEU A 183 9.41 -2.61 9.03
C LEU A 183 10.62 -3.48 8.72
N GLN A 184 10.41 -4.62 8.07
CA GLN A 184 11.48 -5.54 7.74
C GLN A 184 11.30 -6.21 6.38
N PRO A 185 12.38 -6.77 5.81
CA PRO A 185 12.35 -7.42 4.50
C PRO A 185 11.25 -8.48 4.34
N GLY A 186 10.98 -9.29 5.38
CA GLY A 186 9.96 -10.35 5.33
C GLY A 186 8.50 -9.87 5.34
N ASP A 187 8.25 -8.57 5.58
CA ASP A 187 6.90 -7.99 5.52
C ASP A 187 6.43 -7.77 4.08
N LEU A 188 7.38 -7.69 3.14
CA LEU A 188 7.11 -7.66 1.71
C LEU A 188 7.33 -9.06 1.14
N ARG A 189 6.28 -9.63 0.56
CA ARG A 189 6.29 -10.99 0.03
C ARG A 189 5.96 -10.99 -1.45
N VAL A 190 6.63 -11.83 -2.21
CA VAL A 190 6.20 -12.16 -3.57
C VAL A 190 5.38 -13.44 -3.55
N GLN A 191 4.16 -13.37 -4.07
CA GLN A 191 3.29 -14.53 -4.24
C GLN A 191 2.88 -14.68 -5.71
N GLN A 192 2.37 -15.86 -6.05
CA GLN A 192 1.89 -16.16 -7.38
C GLN A 192 0.39 -15.90 -7.46
N ALA A 193 -0.02 -14.88 -8.20
CA ALA A 193 -1.41 -14.68 -8.56
C ALA A 193 -1.83 -15.72 -9.60
N VAL A 194 -2.94 -16.40 -9.35
CA VAL A 194 -3.49 -17.47 -10.20
C VAL A 194 -4.98 -17.23 -10.45
N ASP A 195 -5.43 -17.57 -11.65
CA ASP A 195 -6.86 -17.55 -11.97
C ASP A 195 -7.56 -18.79 -11.37
N VAL A 196 -8.59 -18.54 -10.55
CA VAL A 196 -9.42 -19.57 -9.93
C VAL A 196 -10.89 -19.22 -10.17
N VAL A 197 -11.55 -19.97 -11.04
CA VAL A 197 -12.93 -19.74 -11.46
C VAL A 197 -13.91 -19.68 -10.29
N VAL A 198 -13.72 -20.53 -9.28
CA VAL A 198 -14.58 -20.55 -8.08
C VAL A 198 -14.52 -19.23 -7.31
N LEU A 199 -13.41 -18.48 -7.43
CA LEU A 199 -13.18 -17.21 -6.75
C LEU A 199 -13.54 -15.98 -7.58
N HIS A 200 -14.05 -16.11 -8.83
CA HIS A 200 -14.43 -14.97 -9.69
C HIS A 200 -15.49 -14.03 -9.09
N HIS A 201 -16.21 -14.48 -8.07
CA HIS A 201 -17.16 -13.66 -7.31
C HIS A 201 -16.47 -12.70 -6.33
N MET A 202 -15.21 -12.93 -6.00
CA MET A 202 -14.38 -12.09 -5.13
C MET A 202 -13.79 -10.95 -5.94
N VAL A 203 -14.27 -9.73 -5.72
CA VAL A 203 -13.87 -8.54 -6.50
C VAL A 203 -13.35 -7.45 -5.56
N ASP A 204 -12.34 -6.73 -6.04
CA ASP A 204 -11.68 -5.61 -5.34
C ASP A 204 -11.05 -6.00 -4.00
N CYS A 205 -10.56 -7.24 -3.91
CA CYS A 205 -9.88 -7.81 -2.76
C CYS A 205 -8.74 -8.74 -3.21
N ILE A 206 -7.85 -9.06 -2.28
CA ILE A 206 -6.83 -10.10 -2.44
C ILE A 206 -7.22 -11.29 -1.57
N VAL A 207 -7.31 -12.47 -2.17
CA VAL A 207 -7.69 -13.70 -1.50
C VAL A 207 -6.44 -14.52 -1.21
N PHE A 208 -6.26 -14.87 0.07
CA PHE A 208 -5.14 -15.66 0.58
C PHE A 208 -5.58 -17.11 0.87
N PRO A 209 -4.67 -18.09 0.75
CA PRO A 209 -4.97 -19.49 0.99
C PRO A 209 -5.19 -19.77 2.48
N GLN A 210 -6.04 -20.74 2.81
CA GLN A 210 -6.18 -21.27 4.19
C GLN A 210 -4.89 -21.93 4.68
N LYS A 211 -4.13 -22.48 3.75
CA LYS A 211 -2.84 -23.13 4.00
C LYS A 211 -1.82 -22.03 4.25
N GLY A 212 -1.73 -21.55 5.48
CA GLY A 212 -0.77 -20.52 5.90
C GLY A 212 -1.28 -19.66 7.07
N PRO A 213 -0.39 -18.97 7.79
CA PRO A 213 -0.80 -18.07 8.85
C PRO A 213 -1.53 -16.85 8.25
N SER A 214 -2.85 -16.79 8.44
CA SER A 214 -3.69 -15.67 8.00
C SER A 214 -4.55 -15.21 9.18
N ASP A 215 -4.33 -13.98 9.62
CA ASP A 215 -5.21 -13.25 10.54
C ASP A 215 -5.83 -12.13 9.71
N LEU A 216 -7.03 -12.35 9.20
CA LEU A 216 -7.67 -11.50 8.21
C LEU A 216 -8.86 -10.78 8.85
N ASP A 217 -8.54 -9.70 9.56
CA ASP A 217 -9.51 -8.85 10.27
C ASP A 217 -9.96 -7.64 9.41
N GLY A 218 -9.97 -7.79 8.09
CA GLY A 218 -10.25 -6.70 7.15
C GLY A 218 -9.06 -5.79 6.88
N ASP A 219 -7.84 -6.31 7.05
CA ASP A 219 -6.60 -5.61 6.76
C ASP A 219 -6.48 -5.20 5.28
N LEU A 220 -5.83 -4.05 5.06
CA LEU A 220 -5.51 -3.55 3.73
C LEU A 220 -4.06 -3.86 3.37
N TYR A 221 -3.86 -4.38 2.17
CA TYR A 221 -2.57 -4.79 1.63
C TYR A 221 -2.20 -3.92 0.43
N PHE A 222 -0.96 -3.45 0.41
CA PHE A 222 -0.31 -3.01 -0.81
C PHE A 222 -0.10 -4.23 -1.70
N VAL A 223 -0.61 -4.18 -2.94
CA VAL A 223 -0.44 -5.22 -3.94
C VAL A 223 0.04 -4.56 -5.23
N SER A 224 1.18 -5.00 -5.75
CA SER A 224 1.74 -4.53 -7.02
C SER A 224 2.00 -5.73 -7.94
N TRP A 225 1.54 -5.63 -9.17
CA TRP A 225 1.82 -6.58 -10.26
C TRP A 225 2.67 -5.92 -11.36
N ASP A 226 3.34 -4.82 -11.03
CA ASP A 226 4.37 -4.21 -11.85
C ASP A 226 5.66 -5.04 -11.81
N GLU A 227 6.05 -5.62 -12.94
CA GLU A 227 7.22 -6.49 -13.08
C GLU A 227 8.51 -5.82 -12.60
N ASP A 228 8.64 -4.50 -12.80
CA ASP A 228 9.84 -3.76 -12.37
C ASP A 228 9.96 -3.66 -10.85
N LEU A 229 8.82 -3.77 -10.14
CA LEU A 229 8.73 -3.67 -8.68
C LEU A 229 8.68 -5.05 -8.00
N ILE A 230 8.74 -6.15 -8.77
CA ILE A 230 8.83 -7.49 -8.20
C ILE A 230 10.27 -7.74 -7.78
N PRO A 231 10.55 -7.90 -6.47
CA PRO A 231 11.91 -8.11 -6.01
C PRO A 231 12.45 -9.49 -6.44
N PRO A 232 13.76 -9.59 -6.70
CA PRO A 232 14.39 -10.86 -7.07
C PRO A 232 14.53 -11.83 -5.88
N CYS A 233 14.58 -11.31 -4.65
CA CYS A 233 14.79 -12.08 -3.43
C CYS A 233 13.51 -12.10 -2.58
N ASN A 234 13.24 -13.25 -1.95
CA ASN A 234 12.19 -13.41 -0.94
C ASN A 234 12.81 -13.74 0.41
N PHE A 235 12.30 -13.12 1.47
CA PHE A 235 12.73 -13.38 2.84
C PHE A 235 11.65 -14.11 3.63
N VAL A 236 12.07 -14.89 4.63
CA VAL A 236 11.13 -15.57 5.53
C VAL A 236 10.42 -14.50 6.36
N PRO A 237 9.09 -14.59 6.52
CA PRO A 237 8.37 -13.66 7.38
C PRO A 237 8.80 -13.83 8.83
N MET A 238 9.06 -12.72 9.52
CA MET A 238 9.41 -12.78 10.93
C MET A 238 8.18 -13.02 11.78
N ASP A 239 8.41 -13.77 12.86
CA ASP A 239 7.44 -13.93 13.91
C ASP A 239 7.48 -12.70 14.84
N TYR A 240 6.43 -11.87 14.77
CA TYR A 240 6.25 -10.73 15.67
C TYR A 240 5.67 -11.12 17.03
N ARG A 241 5.37 -12.40 17.26
CA ARG A 241 4.89 -12.86 18.57
C ARG A 241 5.89 -12.43 19.63
N ALA A 242 5.37 -11.80 20.67
CA ALA A 242 6.16 -11.50 21.84
C ALA A 242 6.71 -12.82 22.39
N GLU A 243 8.04 -12.97 22.42
CA GLU A 243 8.64 -14.11 23.10
C GLU A 243 8.19 -14.10 24.57
N PRO A 244 7.75 -15.25 25.12
CA PRO A 244 7.48 -15.34 26.55
C PRO A 244 8.75 -14.96 27.31
N THR A 245 8.62 -14.06 28.28
CA THR A 245 9.73 -13.49 29.04
C THR A 245 10.56 -14.61 29.66
N LYS A 246 11.70 -14.96 29.05
CA LYS A 246 12.71 -15.81 29.67
C LYS A 246 13.58 -14.93 30.55
N LEU A 247 13.45 -15.06 31.86
CA LEU A 247 14.49 -14.65 32.81
C LEU A 247 15.72 -15.51 32.54
N LEU A 248 16.76 -14.92 31.97
CA LEU A 248 18.06 -15.57 31.77
C LEU A 248 19.05 -14.99 32.77
N ASP A 249 19.56 -15.85 33.63
CA ASP A 249 20.51 -15.55 34.72
C ASP A 249 21.96 -15.75 34.24
N ARG A 250 22.32 -15.14 33.10
CA ARG A 250 23.68 -15.22 32.56
C ARG A 250 24.01 -14.10 31.56
N ASP A 251 25.28 -13.70 31.56
CA ASP A 251 25.85 -12.71 30.64
C ASP A 251 25.84 -13.22 29.18
N VAL A 252 25.40 -12.35 28.28
CA VAL A 252 25.24 -12.64 26.84
C VAL A 252 26.57 -12.38 26.13
N THR A 253 27.20 -13.42 25.59
CA THR A 253 28.24 -13.32 24.56
C THR A 253 27.62 -13.48 23.18
N MET A 254 27.88 -12.53 22.28
CA MET A 254 27.35 -12.51 20.92
C MET A 254 28.30 -13.28 19.99
N GLU A 255 27.82 -14.38 19.41
CA GLU A 255 28.43 -14.98 18.21
C GLU A 255 27.64 -14.50 16.99
N GLU A 256 28.38 -14.02 15.97
CA GLU A 256 27.86 -13.45 14.72
C GLU A 256 27.32 -14.50 13.74
N PRO A 257 26.30 -14.14 12.94
CA PRO A 257 26.28 -14.57 11.55
C PRO A 257 26.05 -13.43 10.52
N SER A 258 26.72 -13.65 9.39
CA SER A 258 26.65 -13.08 8.03
C SER A 258 25.48 -12.17 7.60
N MET A 259 25.81 -11.03 6.98
CA MET A 259 24.97 -10.25 6.03
C MET A 259 23.48 -10.07 6.41
N GLU A 260 23.18 -9.93 7.69
CA GLU A 260 21.82 -9.78 8.22
C GLU A 260 21.53 -8.33 8.63
N MET A 261 20.27 -7.91 8.44
CA MET A 261 19.74 -6.63 8.92
C MET A 261 20.24 -6.34 10.34
N SER A 262 20.70 -5.11 10.60
CA SER A 262 21.22 -4.71 11.91
C SER A 262 20.29 -5.18 13.03
N GLU A 263 20.84 -5.87 14.04
CA GLU A 263 20.09 -6.37 15.20
C GLU A 263 19.25 -5.26 15.87
N GLN A 264 19.72 -4.02 15.77
CA GLN A 264 19.00 -2.85 16.24
C GLN A 264 17.68 -2.62 15.50
N CYS A 265 17.66 -2.79 14.17
CA CYS A 265 16.45 -2.69 13.35
C CYS A 265 15.44 -3.77 13.71
N ILE A 266 15.89 -5.01 13.89
CA ILE A 266 15.04 -6.14 14.31
C ILE A 266 14.43 -5.86 15.69
N ALA A 267 15.25 -5.40 16.65
CA ALA A 267 14.78 -5.07 17.99
C ALA A 267 13.74 -3.93 17.99
N LEU A 268 13.96 -2.90 17.15
CA LEU A 268 13.01 -1.80 16.96
C LEU A 268 11.69 -2.28 16.33
N ALA A 269 11.74 -3.17 15.35
CA ALA A 269 10.54 -3.74 14.72
C ALA A 269 9.70 -4.52 15.74
N LYS A 270 10.32 -5.37 16.57
CA LYS A 270 9.64 -6.08 17.67
C LYS A 270 9.00 -5.10 18.67
N LEU A 271 9.70 -4.04 19.06
CA LEU A 271 9.16 -2.99 19.95
C LEU A 271 7.98 -2.23 19.32
N SER A 272 8.01 -1.98 18.01
CA SER A 272 6.90 -1.34 17.30
C SER A 272 5.64 -2.21 17.31
N SER A 273 5.77 -3.52 17.13
CA SER A 273 4.62 -4.45 17.23
C SER A 273 4.04 -4.44 18.64
N LYS A 274 4.90 -4.51 19.66
CA LYS A 274 4.48 -4.41 21.06
C LYS A 274 3.73 -3.11 21.36
N ALA A 275 4.19 -1.99 20.78
CA ALA A 275 3.53 -0.70 20.94
C ALA A 275 2.11 -0.70 20.31
N ALA A 276 1.94 -1.32 19.14
CA ALA A 276 0.65 -1.41 18.46
C ALA A 276 -0.37 -2.24 19.26
N ASP A 277 0.08 -3.26 19.98
CA ASP A 277 -0.77 -4.11 20.83
C ASP A 277 -0.96 -3.57 22.25
N PHE A 278 -0.38 -2.41 22.60
CA PHE A 278 -0.54 -1.80 23.93
C PHE A 278 -2.00 -1.59 24.34
N PRO A 279 -2.92 -1.09 23.49
CA PRO A 279 -4.32 -0.91 23.88
C PRO A 279 -5.03 -2.22 24.23
N LYS A 280 -4.57 -3.36 23.68
CA LYS A 280 -5.13 -4.69 23.93
C LYS A 280 -4.48 -5.37 25.14
N THR A 281 -3.18 -5.20 25.31
CA THR A 281 -2.36 -5.95 26.27
C THR A 281 -2.03 -5.19 27.55
N GLY A 282 -2.05 -3.85 27.50
CA GLY A 282 -1.58 -2.98 28.57
C GLY A 282 -0.06 -2.98 28.78
N ILE A 283 0.73 -3.64 27.91
CA ILE A 283 2.19 -3.79 28.10
C ILE A 283 2.95 -2.76 27.26
N PRO A 284 3.57 -1.73 27.86
CA PRO A 284 4.21 -0.66 27.09
C PRO A 284 5.49 -1.15 26.39
N ALA A 285 5.77 -0.56 25.22
CA ALA A 285 7.03 -0.72 24.51
C ALA A 285 8.05 0.32 25.02
N ASN A 286 9.02 -0.13 25.81
CA ASN A 286 10.09 0.73 26.32
C ASN A 286 11.30 0.65 25.38
N ILE A 287 11.62 1.76 24.71
CA ILE A 287 12.78 1.85 23.80
C ILE A 287 14.06 2.08 24.63
N PRO A 288 15.00 1.11 24.68
CA PRO A 288 16.28 1.28 25.36
C PRO A 288 17.12 2.39 24.74
N SER A 289 17.94 3.08 25.54
CA SER A 289 18.77 4.20 25.06
C SER A 289 19.67 3.82 23.88
N ARG A 290 20.20 2.58 23.84
CA ARG A 290 21.04 2.07 22.75
C ARG A 290 20.34 1.99 21.38
N LEU A 291 19.00 1.98 21.35
CA LEU A 291 18.21 1.95 20.11
C LEU A 291 17.74 3.35 19.68
N ARG A 292 18.09 4.40 20.43
CA ARG A 292 17.74 5.78 20.08
C ARG A 292 18.82 6.36 19.19
N ILE A 293 18.44 6.75 17.99
CA ILE A 293 19.32 7.45 17.07
C ILE A 293 19.57 8.89 17.55
N SER A 294 20.83 9.33 17.46
CA SER A 294 21.27 10.70 17.75
C SER A 294 21.22 11.60 16.52
N GLU A 295 21.35 11.01 15.34
CA GLU A 295 21.40 11.69 14.05
C GLU A 295 20.35 11.12 13.12
N TYR A 296 19.80 11.97 12.25
CA TYR A 296 18.77 11.62 11.29
C TYR A 296 19.31 11.81 9.88
N PRO A 297 18.87 11.02 8.90
CA PRO A 297 19.23 11.34 7.53
C PRO A 297 18.58 12.67 7.10
N ASP A 298 19.31 13.44 6.31
CA ASP A 298 18.98 14.80 5.85
C ASP A 298 17.57 14.92 5.23
N PHE A 299 17.14 13.94 4.45
CA PHE A 299 15.81 13.92 3.83
C PHE A 299 14.62 13.91 4.79
N MET A 300 14.85 13.61 6.07
CA MET A 300 13.80 13.70 7.07
C MET A 300 13.49 15.15 7.48
N GLU A 301 14.28 16.12 7.00
CA GLU A 301 14.10 17.57 7.19
C GLU A 301 13.76 17.90 8.66
N LYS A 302 14.57 17.39 9.60
CA LYS A 302 14.39 17.61 11.04
C LYS A 302 15.21 18.84 11.48
N PRO A 303 14.64 20.06 11.53
CA PRO A 303 15.40 21.28 11.76
C PRO A 303 16.11 21.31 13.12
N ASP A 304 15.53 20.66 14.13
CA ASP A 304 16.05 20.64 15.50
C ASP A 304 16.93 19.42 15.82
N ARG A 305 17.40 18.69 14.80
CA ARG A 305 18.20 17.46 14.98
C ARG A 305 19.47 17.50 14.14
N LEU A 306 20.50 16.81 14.61
CA LEU A 306 21.69 16.55 13.81
C LEU A 306 21.32 15.69 12.60
N THR A 307 21.84 16.05 11.43
CA THR A 307 21.56 15.34 10.18
C THR A 307 22.82 14.96 9.42
N TYR A 308 22.75 13.87 8.65
CA TYR A 308 23.81 13.40 7.75
C TYR A 308 23.28 13.24 6.31
N GLU A 309 24.15 13.40 5.31
CA GLU A 309 23.80 13.22 3.89
C GLU A 309 23.61 11.73 3.57
N SER A 310 22.38 11.33 3.21
CA SER A 310 22.07 9.94 2.85
C SER A 310 22.59 9.61 1.44
N GLN A 311 23.19 8.42 1.29
CA GLN A 311 23.67 7.87 0.01
C GLN A 311 22.63 7.01 -0.73
N SER A 312 21.47 6.76 -0.12
CA SER A 312 20.38 5.95 -0.71
C SER A 312 19.41 6.80 -1.53
N VAL A 313 18.83 6.25 -2.60
CA VAL A 313 17.97 6.98 -3.59
C VAL A 313 16.70 7.61 -3.02
N ILE A 314 16.42 7.41 -1.74
CA ILE A 314 15.48 8.23 -1.01
C ILE A 314 15.86 9.73 -1.09
N VAL A 315 17.11 10.06 -1.45
CA VAL A 315 17.67 11.41 -1.40
C VAL A 315 18.80 11.59 -2.41
N GLY A 316 18.73 12.63 -3.24
CA GLY A 316 19.93 13.20 -3.87
C GLY A 316 19.78 13.66 -5.32
N SER A 317 19.18 12.83 -6.20
CA SER A 317 19.12 13.13 -7.64
C SER A 317 17.84 13.85 -8.08
N THR A 318 16.73 13.72 -7.35
CA THR A 318 15.41 14.17 -7.85
C THR A 318 14.82 15.42 -7.17
N MET A 319 15.51 16.05 -6.22
CA MET A 319 14.99 17.24 -5.49
C MET A 319 16.01 18.35 -5.22
N ARG A 320 17.13 18.41 -5.95
CA ARG A 320 17.92 19.65 -6.10
C ARG A 320 17.65 20.28 -7.47
#